data_AF-X1P2C7-F1
#
_entry.id   AF-X1P2C7-F1
#
_cell.length_a   1.000
_cell.length_b   1.000
_cell.length_c   1.000
_cell.angle_alpha   90.00
_cell.angle_beta   90.00
_cell.angle_gamma   90.00
#
_symmetry.space_group_name_H-M   'P 1'
#
loop_
_entity.id
_entity.type
_entity.pdbx_description
1 polymer ?
#
loop_
_entity_poly.entity_id
_entity_poly.type
_entity_poly.pdbx_seq_one_letter_code
_entity_poly.pdbx_strand_id
1 'polypeptide(L)'
;TVYVTSGFFGFIAGGSKTFIPLFLTDEQSVSVSVAGAMLTLFLAGGLVGGVIGGRLSDAWGPKTVLEMSFIATCLLMLLVPFTAGPLLIATLVCAGVSLYIALPALSFLIGEAKTAGLGLAFGIQSLSIGALGALSRVFLGIIGDLLGISYIFFFLSAVGFIASAFVYFYIGASSTTKEY
;
A
#
# COMPACT_ATOMS: atom_id res chain seq x y z
N THR A 1 11.27 -13.36 0.82
CA THR A 1 10.30 -12.70 -0.08
C THR A 1 9.26 -11.88 0.66
N VAL A 2 8.49 -12.44 1.60
CA VAL A 2 7.37 -11.74 2.26
C VAL A 2 7.80 -10.44 2.96
N TYR A 3 8.98 -10.40 3.58
CA TYR A 3 9.52 -9.17 4.18
C TYR A 3 9.83 -8.07 3.16
N VAL A 4 10.33 -8.44 1.98
CA VAL A 4 10.56 -7.49 0.87
C VAL A 4 9.24 -6.94 0.37
N THR A 5 8.23 -7.80 0.20
CA THR A 5 6.86 -7.38 -0.14
C THR A 5 6.25 -6.46 0.92
N SER A 6 6.52 -6.73 2.20
CA SER A 6 6.13 -5.84 3.31
C SER A 6 6.86 -4.49 3.22
N GLY A 7 8.11 -4.49 2.78
CA GLY A 7 8.85 -3.27 2.46
C GLY A 7 8.20 -2.46 1.35
N PHE A 8 7.77 -3.09 0.25
CA PHE A 8 7.02 -2.39 -0.82
C PHE A 8 5.73 -1.77 -0.31
N PHE A 9 4.93 -2.52 0.45
CA PHE A 9 3.74 -1.96 1.11
C PHE A 9 4.10 -0.76 2.00
N GLY A 10 5.15 -0.88 2.82
CA GLY A 10 5.63 0.20 3.67
C GLY A 10 6.07 1.43 2.91
N PHE A 11 6.80 1.24 1.80
CA PHE A 11 7.24 2.33 0.92
C PHE A 11 6.03 3.12 0.40
N ILE A 12 5.04 2.42 -0.16
CA ILE A 12 3.84 3.04 -0.72
C ILE A 12 3.03 3.73 0.38
N ALA A 13 2.71 3.02 1.46
CA ALA A 13 1.92 3.57 2.56
C ALA A 13 2.59 4.77 3.24
N GLY A 14 3.91 4.70 3.44
CA GLY A 14 4.69 5.81 4.00
C GLY A 14 4.68 7.04 3.11
N GLY A 15 4.90 6.85 1.81
CA GLY A 15 4.88 7.92 0.81
C GLY A 15 3.51 8.57 0.68
N SER A 16 2.46 7.77 0.50
CA SER A 16 1.09 8.26 0.38
C SER A 16 0.66 9.10 1.58
N LYS A 17 0.93 8.66 2.81
CA LYS A 17 0.54 9.41 4.02
C LYS A 17 1.22 10.78 4.12
N THR A 18 2.44 10.91 3.61
CA THR A 18 3.18 12.17 3.65
C THR A 18 2.81 13.09 2.50
N PHE A 19 2.67 12.57 1.29
CA PHE A 19 2.53 13.38 0.08
C PHE A 19 1.08 13.62 -0.35
N ILE A 20 0.09 12.84 0.12
CA ILE A 20 -1.33 13.14 -0.14
C ILE A 20 -1.72 14.52 0.39
N PRO A 21 -1.50 14.86 1.68
CA PRO A 21 -1.85 16.20 2.18
C PRO A 21 -1.07 17.29 1.46
N LEU A 22 0.22 17.05 1.17
CA LEU A 22 1.08 18.03 0.51
C LEU A 22 0.59 18.34 -0.91
N PHE A 23 0.26 17.30 -1.69
CA PHE A 23 -0.35 17.43 -3.02
C PHE A 23 -1.64 18.24 -2.99
N LEU A 24 -2.50 17.95 -2.01
CA LEU A 24 -3.77 18.63 -1.84
C LEU A 24 -3.57 20.13 -1.52
N THR A 25 -2.63 20.46 -0.65
CA THR A 25 -2.38 21.85 -0.28
C THR A 25 -1.64 22.63 -1.37
N ASP A 26 -0.65 22.01 -2.03
CA ASP A 26 0.25 22.70 -2.95
C ASP A 26 -0.33 22.79 -4.38
N GLU A 27 -0.82 21.67 -4.92
CA GLU A 27 -1.32 21.64 -6.30
C GLU A 27 -2.83 21.88 -6.40
N GLN A 28 -3.62 21.40 -5.43
CA GLN A 28 -5.08 21.59 -5.42
C GLN A 28 -5.51 22.84 -4.62
N SER A 29 -4.57 23.54 -3.97
CA SER A 29 -4.84 24.75 -3.19
C SER A 29 -5.96 24.61 -2.15
N VAL A 30 -6.21 23.39 -1.65
CA VAL A 30 -7.21 23.17 -0.60
C VAL A 30 -6.65 23.50 0.77
N SER A 31 -7.51 23.85 1.73
CA SER A 31 -7.05 24.16 3.09
C SER A 31 -6.41 22.94 3.76
N VAL A 32 -5.50 23.19 4.70
CA VAL A 32 -4.84 22.15 5.51
C VAL A 32 -5.87 21.26 6.22
N SER A 33 -6.99 21.83 6.68
CA SER A 33 -8.08 21.08 7.30
C SER A 33 -8.76 20.10 6.34
N VAL A 34 -9.02 20.52 5.10
CA VAL A 34 -9.62 19.66 4.06
C VAL A 34 -8.63 18.58 3.64
N ALA A 35 -7.36 18.92 3.45
CA ALA A 35 -6.30 17.96 3.14
C ALA A 35 -6.17 16.88 4.23
N GLY A 36 -6.23 17.27 5.52
CA GLY A 36 -6.25 16.35 6.65
C GLY A 36 -7.50 15.45 6.68
N ALA A 37 -8.67 15.99 6.34
CA ALA A 37 -9.90 15.21 6.22
C ALA A 37 -9.83 14.19 5.08
N MET A 38 -9.28 14.56 3.92
CA MET A 38 -9.09 13.65 2.78
C MET A 38 -8.07 12.55 3.08
N LEU A 39 -6.98 12.87 3.79
CA LEU A 39 -6.06 11.84 4.30
C LEU A 39 -6.76 10.90 5.29
N THR A 40 -7.63 11.43 6.14
CA THR A 40 -8.40 10.61 7.08
C THR A 40 -9.34 9.67 6.33
N LEU A 41 -9.99 10.14 5.25
CA LEU A 41 -10.81 9.30 4.38
C LEU A 41 -9.99 8.20 3.67
N PHE A 42 -8.77 8.53 3.22
CA PHE A 42 -7.83 7.53 2.70
C PHE A 42 -7.52 6.45 3.75
N LEU A 43 -7.22 6.84 5.00
CA LEU A 43 -6.93 5.90 6.09
C LEU A 43 -8.18 5.11 6.52
N ALA A 44 -9.36 5.73 6.52
CA ALA A 44 -10.64 5.07 6.80
C ALA A 44 -10.97 4.03 5.72
N GLY A 45 -10.69 4.32 4.45
CA GLY A 45 -10.69 3.33 3.39
C GLY A 45 -9.73 2.18 3.70
N GLY A 46 -8.53 2.50 4.19
CA GLY A 46 -7.57 1.49 4.62
C GLY A 46 -8.07 0.55 5.74
N LEU A 47 -8.84 1.07 6.70
CA LEU A 47 -9.49 0.25 7.73
C LEU A 47 -10.46 -0.77 7.11
N VAL A 48 -11.28 -0.32 6.15
CA VAL A 48 -12.19 -1.20 5.41
C VAL A 48 -11.39 -2.25 4.61
N GLY A 49 -10.32 -1.82 3.95
CA GLY A 49 -9.39 -2.68 3.23
C GLY A 49 -8.79 -3.77 4.10
N GLY A 50 -8.41 -3.46 5.34
CA GLY A 50 -7.90 -4.46 6.29
C GLY A 50 -8.92 -5.55 6.63
N VAL A 51 -10.19 -5.18 6.83
CA VAL A 51 -11.26 -6.15 7.12
C VAL A 51 -11.55 -7.04 5.90
N ILE A 52 -11.67 -6.42 4.72
CA ILE A 52 -11.93 -7.14 3.47
C ILE A 52 -10.75 -8.04 3.11
N GLY A 53 -9.52 -7.53 3.26
CA GLY A 53 -8.29 -8.23 2.90
C GLY A 53 -8.09 -9.53 3.66
N GLY A 54 -8.49 -9.60 4.94
CA GLY A 54 -8.48 -10.86 5.69
C GLY A 54 -9.37 -11.91 5.05
N ARG A 55 -10.64 -11.57 4.81
CA ARG A 55 -11.62 -12.49 4.19
C ARG A 55 -11.23 -12.92 2.78
N LEU A 56 -10.71 -11.99 1.98
CA LEU A 56 -10.24 -12.30 0.64
C LEU A 56 -9.02 -13.22 0.67
N SER A 57 -8.10 -13.02 1.63
CA SER A 57 -6.91 -13.86 1.77
C SER A 57 -7.27 -15.31 2.10
N ASP A 58 -8.25 -15.49 2.98
CA ASP A 58 -8.76 -16.82 3.34
C ASP A 58 -9.48 -17.50 2.16
N ALA A 59 -10.15 -16.73 1.30
CA ALA A 59 -10.97 -17.26 0.21
C ALA A 59 -10.19 -17.52 -1.09
N TRP A 60 -9.28 -16.61 -1.47
CA TRP A 60 -8.59 -16.62 -2.77
C TRP A 60 -7.08 -16.87 -2.66
N GLY A 61 -6.59 -17.01 -1.43
CA GLY A 61 -5.19 -17.17 -1.13
C GLY A 61 -4.45 -15.83 -1.02
N PRO A 62 -3.47 -15.72 -0.11
CA PRO A 62 -2.77 -14.47 0.18
C PRO A 62 -1.97 -13.93 -1.02
N LYS A 63 -1.41 -14.80 -1.86
CA LYS A 63 -0.65 -14.40 -3.07
C LYS A 63 -1.53 -13.62 -4.04
N THR A 64 -2.67 -14.19 -4.44
CA THR A 64 -3.60 -13.58 -5.40
C THR A 64 -4.10 -12.24 -4.89
N VAL A 65 -4.43 -12.17 -3.60
CA VAL A 65 -4.90 -10.94 -2.94
C VAL A 65 -3.83 -9.86 -2.93
N LEU A 66 -2.56 -10.21 -2.69
CA LEU A 66 -1.45 -9.27 -2.75
C LEU A 66 -1.26 -8.70 -4.15
N GLU A 67 -1.29 -9.54 -5.19
CA GLU A 67 -1.16 -9.09 -6.59
C GLU A 67 -2.29 -8.12 -6.96
N MET A 68 -3.54 -8.50 -6.70
CA MET A 68 -4.69 -7.65 -7.00
C MET A 68 -4.66 -6.33 -6.22
N SER A 69 -4.26 -6.37 -4.95
CA SER A 69 -4.10 -5.19 -4.11
C SER A 69 -3.05 -4.22 -4.67
N PHE A 70 -1.87 -4.71 -5.06
CA PHE A 70 -0.82 -3.86 -5.62
C PHE A 70 -1.16 -3.33 -7.02
N ILE A 71 -1.82 -4.11 -7.87
CA ILE A 71 -2.30 -3.65 -9.18
C ILE A 71 -3.37 -2.56 -9.00
N ALA A 72 -4.35 -2.78 -8.13
CA ALA A 72 -5.39 -1.80 -7.86
C ALA A 72 -4.79 -0.51 -7.28
N THR A 73 -3.86 -0.63 -6.33
CA THR A 73 -3.14 0.52 -5.76
C THR A 73 -2.35 1.26 -6.84
N CYS A 74 -1.66 0.54 -7.73
CA CYS A 74 -0.91 1.12 -8.84
C CYS A 74 -1.83 1.99 -9.73
N LEU A 75 -2.96 1.43 -10.17
CA LEU A 75 -3.91 2.13 -11.04
C LEU A 75 -4.53 3.34 -10.34
N LEU A 76 -4.86 3.22 -9.05
CA LEU A 76 -5.48 4.30 -8.30
C LEU A 76 -4.49 5.43 -7.99
N MET A 77 -3.24 5.11 -7.64
CA MET A 77 -2.18 6.11 -7.47
C MET A 77 -1.89 6.83 -8.79
N LEU A 78 -1.84 6.10 -9.90
CA LEU A 78 -1.70 6.69 -11.24
C LEU A 78 -2.83 7.68 -11.55
N LEU A 79 -4.03 7.41 -11.07
CA LEU A 79 -5.21 8.24 -11.32
C LEU A 79 -5.26 9.52 -10.48
N VAL A 80 -4.63 9.54 -9.29
CA VAL A 80 -4.70 10.68 -8.35
C VAL A 80 -4.39 12.04 -9.00
N PRO A 81 -3.27 12.23 -9.73
CA PRO A 81 -2.92 13.53 -10.32
C PRO A 81 -3.93 14.04 -11.36
N PHE A 82 -4.73 13.15 -11.94
CA PHE A 82 -5.72 13.47 -12.99
C PHE A 82 -7.13 13.72 -12.43
N THR A 83 -7.31 13.68 -11.11
CA THR A 83 -8.63 13.81 -10.47
C THR A 83 -8.72 15.03 -9.58
N ALA A 84 -9.92 15.61 -9.50
CA ALA A 84 -10.22 16.76 -8.64
C ALA A 84 -11.59 16.61 -7.97
N GLY A 85 -11.82 17.39 -6.91
CA GLY A 85 -13.12 17.47 -6.23
C GLY A 85 -13.62 16.11 -5.70
N PRO A 86 -14.91 15.77 -5.87
CA PRO A 86 -15.49 14.51 -5.37
C PRO A 86 -14.83 13.25 -5.95
N LEU A 87 -14.36 13.31 -7.20
CA LEU A 87 -13.70 12.19 -7.85
C LEU A 87 -12.36 11.87 -7.17
N LEU A 88 -11.60 12.89 -6.79
CA LEU A 88 -10.35 12.71 -6.04
C LEU A 88 -10.59 12.05 -4.68
N ILE A 89 -11.66 12.43 -3.97
CA ILE A 89 -12.04 11.79 -2.71
C ILE A 89 -12.31 10.30 -2.92
N ALA A 90 -13.11 9.96 -3.94
CA ALA A 90 -13.41 8.56 -4.27
C ALA A 90 -12.13 7.78 -4.63
N THR A 91 -11.25 8.35 -5.46
CA THR A 91 -9.96 7.75 -5.82
C THR A 91 -9.10 7.50 -4.58
N LEU A 92 -8.99 8.47 -3.66
CA LEU A 92 -8.21 8.32 -2.43
C LEU A 92 -8.79 7.26 -1.48
N VAL A 93 -10.11 7.21 -1.31
CA VAL A 93 -10.75 6.17 -0.49
C VAL A 93 -10.47 4.79 -1.07
N CYS A 94 -10.69 4.61 -2.38
CA CYS A 94 -10.39 3.35 -3.07
C CYS A 94 -8.90 3.01 -3.01
N ALA A 95 -8.01 3.99 -3.11
CA ALA A 95 -6.56 3.81 -3.01
C ALA A 95 -6.17 3.32 -1.61
N GLY A 96 -6.79 3.88 -0.57
CA GLY A 96 -6.63 3.41 0.81
C GLY A 96 -7.12 1.98 0.98
N VAL A 97 -8.34 1.66 0.53
CA VAL A 97 -8.88 0.29 0.59
C VAL A 97 -7.95 -0.70 -0.10
N SER A 98 -7.60 -0.43 -1.36
CA SER A 98 -6.77 -1.33 -2.17
C SER A 98 -5.40 -1.56 -1.56
N LEU A 99 -4.72 -0.51 -1.07
CA LEU A 99 -3.40 -0.65 -0.45
C LEU A 99 -3.43 -1.50 0.81
N TYR A 100 -4.40 -1.27 1.70
CA TYR A 100 -4.43 -1.95 3.00
C TYR A 100 -5.02 -3.37 2.96
N ILE A 101 -5.62 -3.79 1.84
CA ILE A 101 -5.92 -5.23 1.59
C ILE A 101 -4.65 -6.09 1.66
N ALA A 102 -3.49 -5.55 1.28
CA ALA A 102 -2.22 -6.27 1.32
C ALA A 102 -1.77 -6.63 2.75
N LEU A 103 -2.09 -5.80 3.74
CA LEU A 103 -1.53 -5.95 5.09
C LEU A 103 -1.95 -7.27 5.76
N PRO A 104 -3.25 -7.65 5.81
CA PRO A 104 -3.67 -8.96 6.29
C PRO A 104 -3.05 -10.14 5.52
N ALA A 105 -2.96 -10.04 4.19
CA ALA A 105 -2.39 -11.09 3.35
C ALA A 105 -0.90 -11.33 3.65
N LEU A 106 -0.12 -10.26 3.89
CA LEU A 106 1.27 -10.36 4.32
C LEU A 106 1.38 -11.00 5.70
N SER A 107 0.54 -10.60 6.64
CA SER A 107 0.53 -11.16 7.99
C SER A 107 0.11 -12.64 8.01
N PHE A 108 -0.81 -13.04 7.13
CA PHE A 108 -1.18 -14.44 6.92
C PHE A 108 0.02 -15.28 6.48
N LEU A 109 0.75 -14.83 5.45
CA LEU A 109 1.95 -15.53 4.95
C LEU A 109 3.06 -15.68 6.00
N ILE A 110 3.20 -14.70 6.90
CA ILE A 110 4.14 -14.80 8.02
C ILE A 110 3.64 -15.78 9.08
N GLY A 111 2.34 -15.76 9.38
CA GLY A 111 1.72 -16.67 10.34
C GLY A 111 1.76 -18.14 9.92
N GLU A 112 1.65 -18.43 8.61
CA GLU A 112 1.73 -19.80 8.07
C GLU A 112 3.11 -20.44 8.22
N ALA A 113 4.18 -19.66 8.43
CA ALA A 113 5.54 -20.18 8.44
C ALA A 113 5.83 -21.21 9.56
N LYS A 114 4.89 -21.45 10.51
CA LYS A 114 4.98 -22.45 11.60
C LYS A 114 6.35 -22.52 12.28
N THR A 115 7.04 -21.39 12.42
CA THR A 115 8.36 -21.30 13.05
C THR A 115 8.24 -20.89 14.52
N ALA A 116 9.12 -21.43 15.36
CA ALA A 116 9.36 -20.86 16.68
C ALA A 116 9.81 -19.40 16.52
N GLY A 117 9.19 -18.48 17.25
CA GLY A 117 9.54 -17.05 17.21
C GLY A 117 8.65 -16.16 16.33
N LEU A 118 7.33 -16.41 16.29
CA LEU A 118 6.36 -15.51 15.61
C LEU A 118 6.53 -14.03 15.99
N GLY A 119 6.82 -13.73 17.26
CA GLY A 119 7.06 -12.36 17.70
C GLY A 119 8.23 -11.69 16.96
N LEU A 120 9.32 -12.42 16.71
CA LEU A 120 10.44 -11.93 15.92
C LEU A 120 10.06 -11.78 14.45
N ALA A 121 9.30 -12.73 13.88
CA ALA A 121 8.86 -12.66 12.50
C ALA A 121 7.98 -11.42 12.23
N PHE A 122 6.99 -11.17 13.09
CA PHE A 122 6.20 -9.94 13.03
C PHE A 122 7.04 -8.68 13.33
N GLY A 123 8.02 -8.77 14.23
CA GLY A 123 8.98 -7.68 14.47
C GLY A 123 9.77 -7.30 13.22
N ILE A 124 10.27 -8.29 12.47
CA ILE A 124 10.97 -8.07 11.20
C ILE A 124 10.01 -7.53 10.13
N GLN A 125 8.75 -7.98 10.11
CA GLN A 125 7.72 -7.41 9.24
C GLN A 125 7.52 -5.92 9.51
N SER A 126 7.30 -5.55 10.77
CA SER A 126 7.12 -4.15 11.18
C SER A 126 8.35 -3.31 10.88
N LEU A 127 9.55 -3.86 11.10
CA LEU A 127 10.80 -3.19 10.73
C LEU A 127 10.89 -2.97 9.21
N SER A 128 10.52 -3.95 8.40
CA SER A 128 10.53 -3.85 6.94
C SER A 128 9.58 -2.76 6.45
N ILE A 129 8.34 -2.75 6.98
CA ILE A 129 7.33 -1.73 6.67
C ILE A 129 7.82 -0.33 7.10
N GLY A 130 8.30 -0.22 8.33
CA GLY A 130 8.73 1.04 8.92
C GLY A 130 9.98 1.63 8.24
N ALA A 131 10.98 0.81 7.97
CA ALA A 131 12.23 1.23 7.34
C ALA A 131 12.00 1.73 5.92
N LEU A 132 11.29 0.96 5.09
CA LEU A 132 11.02 1.35 3.70
C LEU A 132 10.01 2.50 3.63
N GLY A 133 9.05 2.57 4.55
CA GLY A 133 8.15 3.72 4.67
C GLY A 133 8.83 4.99 5.16
N ALA A 134 9.91 4.90 5.93
CA ALA A 134 10.74 6.04 6.27
C ALA A 134 11.59 6.48 5.07
N LEU A 135 12.18 5.51 4.37
CA LEU A 135 13.00 5.73 3.19
C LEU A 135 12.21 6.40 2.06
N SER A 136 10.95 6.00 1.87
CA SER A 136 10.09 6.58 0.83
C SER A 136 9.91 8.07 0.99
N ARG A 137 9.81 8.59 2.21
CA ARG A 137 9.65 10.04 2.45
C ARG A 137 10.86 10.84 1.99
N VAL A 138 12.06 10.31 2.18
CA VAL A 138 13.30 10.97 1.73
C VAL A 138 13.39 10.95 0.21
N PHE A 139 13.21 9.77 -0.40
CA PHE A 139 13.32 9.62 -1.86
C PHE A 139 12.25 10.40 -2.61
N LEU A 140 10.99 10.27 -2.18
CA LEU A 140 9.88 10.95 -2.81
C LEU A 140 9.90 12.46 -2.53
N GLY A 141 10.50 12.91 -1.42
CA GLY A 141 10.75 14.32 -1.15
C GLY A 141 11.69 14.94 -2.19
N ILE A 142 12.83 14.28 -2.45
CA ILE A 142 13.77 14.72 -3.50
C ILE A 142 13.09 14.76 -4.87
N ILE A 143 12.27 13.75 -5.19
CA ILE A 143 11.50 13.72 -6.44
C ILE A 143 10.49 14.88 -6.49
N GLY A 144 9.78 15.13 -5.39
CA GLY A 144 8.81 16.22 -5.27
C GLY A 144 9.45 17.58 -5.49
N ASP A 145 10.62 17.81 -4.89
CA ASP A 145 11.35 19.07 -5.00
C ASP A 145 11.89 19.32 -6.43
N LEU A 146 12.27 18.25 -7.15
CA LEU A 146 12.90 18.36 -8.47
C LEU A 146 11.91 18.31 -9.64
N LEU A 147 10.90 17.45 -9.56
CA LEU A 147 9.97 17.15 -10.66
C LEU A 147 8.55 17.68 -10.39
N GLY A 148 8.22 17.96 -9.13
CA GLY A 148 6.87 18.33 -8.69
C GLY A 148 6.16 17.19 -7.97
N ILE A 149 5.17 17.55 -7.15
CA ILE A 149 4.51 16.61 -6.24
C ILE A 149 3.66 15.59 -6.99
N SER A 150 3.04 15.97 -8.11
CA SER A 150 2.31 15.07 -9.00
C SER A 150 3.13 13.84 -9.42
N TYR A 151 4.45 14.00 -9.63
CA TYR A 151 5.32 12.89 -10.03
C TYR A 151 5.51 11.83 -8.96
N ILE A 152 5.32 12.18 -7.69
CA ILE A 152 5.39 11.24 -6.58
C ILE A 152 4.37 10.11 -6.77
N PHE A 153 3.16 10.43 -7.23
CA PHE A 153 2.12 9.42 -7.46
C PHE A 153 2.44 8.50 -8.64
N PHE A 154 3.11 9.01 -9.69
CA PHE A 154 3.64 8.18 -10.77
C PHE A 154 4.72 7.22 -10.26
N PHE A 155 5.63 7.69 -9.40
CA PHE A 155 6.63 6.83 -8.76
C PHE A 155 6.01 5.79 -7.84
N LEU A 156 5.02 6.17 -7.02
CA LEU A 156 4.27 5.23 -6.18
C LEU A 156 3.53 4.18 -7.00
N SER A 157 2.95 4.58 -8.14
CA SER A 157 2.36 3.66 -9.11
C SER A 157 3.39 2.67 -9.66
N ALA A 158 4.57 3.15 -10.08
CA ALA A 158 5.65 2.29 -10.58
C ALA A 158 6.11 1.28 -9.52
N VAL A 159 6.25 1.71 -8.25
CA VAL A 159 6.58 0.82 -7.14
C VAL A 159 5.48 -0.22 -6.91
N GLY A 160 4.20 0.16 -6.99
CA GLY A 160 3.08 -0.77 -6.93
C GLY A 160 3.11 -1.83 -8.04
N PHE A 161 3.40 -1.42 -9.27
CA PHE A 161 3.55 -2.34 -10.39
C PHE A 161 4.72 -3.32 -10.19
N ILE A 162 5.88 -2.82 -9.77
CA ILE A 162 7.06 -3.64 -9.45
C ILE A 162 6.75 -4.60 -8.30
N ALA A 163 6.05 -4.15 -7.27
CA ALA A 163 5.65 -4.97 -6.14
C ALA A 163 4.73 -6.12 -6.58
N SER A 164 3.76 -5.84 -7.46
CA SER A 164 2.89 -6.88 -8.02
C SER A 164 3.69 -7.90 -8.84
N ALA A 165 4.59 -7.45 -9.72
CA ALA A 165 5.44 -8.35 -10.49
C ALA A 165 6.32 -9.21 -9.57
N PHE A 166 6.88 -8.60 -8.53
CA PHE A 166 7.69 -9.31 -7.53
C PHE A 166 6.88 -10.38 -6.78
N VAL A 167 5.65 -10.08 -6.38
CA VAL A 167 4.76 -11.08 -5.76
C VAL A 167 4.50 -12.23 -6.73
N TYR A 168 4.20 -11.93 -7.99
CA TYR A 168 3.91 -12.94 -9.00
C TYR A 168 5.05 -13.94 -9.22
N PHE A 169 6.30 -13.45 -9.29
CA PHE A 169 7.46 -14.30 -9.53
C PHE A 169 8.01 -15.00 -8.29
N TYR A 170 7.96 -14.35 -7.11
CA TYR A 170 8.73 -14.79 -5.94
C TYR A 170 7.91 -15.30 -4.77
N ILE A 171 6.60 -15.02 -4.70
CA ILE A 171 5.72 -15.64 -3.73
C ILE A 171 5.13 -16.88 -4.42
N GLY A 172 5.57 -18.08 -4.04
CA GLY A 172 4.93 -19.31 -4.50
C GLY A 172 3.47 -19.34 -4.05
N ALA A 173 2.56 -19.85 -4.89
CA ALA A 173 1.21 -20.14 -4.43
C ALA A 173 1.33 -21.13 -3.27
N SER A 174 1.02 -20.70 -2.04
CA SER A 174 0.94 -21.65 -0.93
C SER A 174 -0.15 -22.65 -1.31
N SER A 175 0.29 -23.89 -1.49
CA SER A 175 -0.51 -25.02 -1.93
C SER A 175 -1.74 -25.15 -1.03
N THR A 176 -2.91 -24.84 -1.58
CA THR A 176 -4.18 -25.41 -1.13
C THR A 176 -4.17 -26.91 -1.41
N THR A 177 -3.41 -27.67 -0.63
CA THR A 177 -3.68 -29.08 -0.39
C THR A 177 -4.26 -29.16 1.02
N LYS A 178 -5.55 -28.85 1.12
CA LYS A 178 -6.37 -29.37 2.22
C LYS A 178 -6.50 -30.87 1.97
N GLU A 179 -5.57 -31.65 2.50
CA GLU A 179 -5.82 -33.07 2.70
C GLU A 179 -6.81 -33.19 3.87
N TYR A 180 -7.98 -33.76 3.54
CA TYR A 180 -9.03 -34.17 4.47
C TYR A 180 -8.66 -35.51 5.11
#